data_AF-A0A260Z192-F1
#
_entry.id   AF-A0A260Z192-F1
#
_cell.length_a   1.000
_cell.length_b   1.000
_cell.length_c   1.000
_cell.angle_alpha   90.00
_cell.angle_beta   90.00
_cell.angle_gamma   90.00
#
_symmetry.space_group_name_H-M   'P 1'
#
loop_
_entity.id
_entity.type
_entity.pdbx_description
1 polymer ?
#
loop_
_entity_poly.entity_id
_entity_poly.type
_entity_poly.pdbx_seq_one_letter_code
_entity_poly.pdbx_strand_id
1 'polypeptide(L)'
;MILRSLIVSLISSPARLYVDPSSLIIFPTIRNFLSGRDLSSHLPISTRNSDQYGDSNHISNGFYYCSTTSASTTSATNTEAPPVLRTCSPTAITYGAGDNLNPQLSIKVDYTGLTSTQIGDTTDTTSTMTVTCSAIDGYSAYMLLDGNTPPAENQGNPQTVSITAVCSSVDMVWNYVVEVNGQTFTRAFTSVNCNQAP
;
A
#
# COMPACT_ATOMS: atom_id res chain seq x y z
N MET A 1 -3.33 -12.79 68.53
CA MET A 1 -3.31 -14.27 68.51
C MET A 1 -4.40 -14.69 67.53
N ILE A 2 -4.20 -15.14 66.29
CA ILE A 2 -3.07 -15.75 65.56
C ILE A 2 -3.12 -15.29 64.09
N LEU A 3 -1.93 -15.08 63.53
CA LEU A 3 -1.58 -14.87 62.12
C LEU A 3 -1.72 -16.19 61.33
N ARG A 4 -2.37 -16.23 60.15
CA ARG A 4 -2.08 -17.23 59.11
C ARG A 4 -2.28 -16.67 57.70
N SER A 5 -1.15 -16.46 57.04
CA SER A 5 -0.99 -16.31 55.60
C SER A 5 -1.52 -17.54 54.85
N LEU A 6 -2.17 -17.33 53.70
CA LEU A 6 -2.24 -18.32 52.64
C LEU A 6 -1.79 -17.67 51.32
N ILE A 7 -0.56 -17.98 50.96
CA ILE A 7 -0.02 -17.91 49.60
C ILE A 7 -0.19 -19.31 49.04
N VAL A 8 -0.95 -19.50 47.95
CA VAL A 8 -0.85 -20.70 47.12
C VAL A 8 -1.03 -20.33 45.64
N SER A 9 0.13 -20.30 44.97
CA SER A 9 0.47 -20.75 43.61
C SER A 9 -0.49 -20.55 42.44
N LEU A 10 -0.08 -19.65 41.54
CA LEU A 10 -0.32 -19.69 40.10
C LEU A 10 0.25 -21.00 39.51
N ILE A 11 -0.59 -21.77 38.81
CA ILE A 11 -0.13 -22.83 37.91
C ILE A 11 -0.58 -22.45 36.50
N SER A 12 0.42 -22.14 35.68
CA SER A 12 0.33 -21.90 34.25
C SER A 12 -0.10 -23.18 33.53
N SER A 13 -1.22 -23.15 32.80
CA SER A 13 -1.61 -24.20 31.86
C SER A 13 -0.91 -23.99 30.51
N PRO A 14 -0.12 -24.96 29.99
CA PRO A 14 0.41 -24.86 28.63
C PRO A 14 -0.67 -25.23 27.61
N ALA A 15 -0.99 -24.28 26.73
CA ALA A 15 -1.79 -24.53 25.53
C ALA A 15 -1.04 -25.50 24.61
N ARG A 16 -1.67 -26.64 24.30
CA ARG A 16 -1.21 -27.58 23.28
C ARG A 16 -1.43 -26.95 21.90
N LEU A 17 -0.33 -26.68 21.19
CA LEU A 17 -0.33 -26.40 19.76
C LEU A 17 -0.59 -27.72 19.02
N TYR A 18 -1.77 -27.85 18.40
CA TYR A 18 -2.02 -28.88 17.38
C TYR A 18 -1.64 -28.28 16.03
N VAL A 19 -0.48 -28.68 15.51
CA VAL A 19 -0.04 -28.34 14.15
C VAL A 19 -0.44 -29.51 13.25
N ASP A 20 -1.40 -29.29 12.36
CA ASP A 20 -1.73 -30.24 11.29
C ASP A 20 -0.58 -30.29 10.27
N PRO A 21 0.05 -31.44 10.02
CA PRO A 21 1.20 -31.57 9.13
C PRO A 21 0.85 -31.66 7.63
N SER A 22 -0.38 -31.36 7.21
CA SER A 22 -0.85 -31.73 5.86
C SER A 22 -0.85 -30.63 4.77
N SER A 23 -0.26 -29.45 4.99
CA SER A 23 -0.25 -28.38 3.97
C SER A 23 1.14 -28.15 3.37
N LEU A 24 1.64 -29.15 2.64
CA LEU A 24 2.80 -29.03 1.76
C LEU A 24 2.37 -28.35 0.46
N ILE A 25 2.42 -27.01 0.41
CA ILE A 25 2.29 -26.27 -0.86
C ILE A 25 3.70 -25.91 -1.34
N ILE A 26 4.12 -26.61 -2.39
CA ILE A 26 5.34 -26.39 -3.14
C ILE A 26 5.19 -25.09 -3.94
N PHE A 27 6.07 -24.11 -3.71
CA PHE A 27 6.22 -22.93 -4.57
C PHE A 27 7.47 -23.07 -5.44
N PRO A 28 7.40 -22.77 -6.76
CA PRO A 28 8.57 -22.75 -7.61
C PRO A 28 9.43 -21.49 -7.35
N THR A 29 10.71 -21.72 -7.08
CA THR A 29 11.78 -20.72 -7.02
C THR A 29 11.91 -19.96 -8.34
N ILE A 30 11.66 -18.65 -8.35
CA ILE A 30 12.05 -17.77 -9.46
C ILE A 30 13.53 -17.38 -9.28
N ARG A 31 14.38 -17.90 -10.17
CA ARG A 31 15.75 -17.42 -10.40
C ARG A 31 15.67 -16.13 -11.21
N ASN A 32 16.31 -15.05 -10.76
CA ASN A 32 16.67 -13.95 -11.65
C ASN A 32 18.16 -14.02 -12.00
N PHE A 33 18.38 -14.17 -13.30
CA PHE A 33 19.64 -14.23 -14.01
C PHE A 33 20.31 -12.85 -14.04
N LEU A 34 21.57 -12.78 -13.62
CA LEU A 34 22.47 -11.69 -13.97
C LEU A 34 23.13 -12.02 -15.33
N SER A 35 22.88 -11.18 -16.33
CA SER A 35 23.69 -11.02 -17.55
C SER A 35 23.46 -9.57 -17.97
N GLY A 36 24.41 -8.64 -17.97
CA GLY A 36 25.81 -8.79 -18.38
C GLY A 36 25.86 -8.80 -19.90
N ARG A 37 25.99 -7.62 -20.54
CA ARG A 37 26.64 -7.40 -21.84
C ARG A 37 26.66 -5.90 -22.21
N ASP A 38 27.85 -5.33 -22.13
CA ASP A 38 28.32 -4.20 -22.96
C ASP A 38 28.35 -4.59 -24.45
N LEU A 39 28.07 -3.62 -25.34
CA LEU A 39 29.00 -3.10 -26.37
C LEU A 39 28.28 -2.31 -27.48
N SER A 40 28.73 -1.06 -27.60
CA SER A 40 29.18 -0.38 -28.83
C SER A 40 28.22 -0.06 -29.99
N SER A 41 28.15 1.25 -30.24
CA SER A 41 28.16 1.98 -31.52
C SER A 41 27.98 1.21 -32.83
N HIS A 42 27.07 1.68 -33.70
CA HIS A 42 27.32 1.89 -35.14
C HIS A 42 26.21 2.74 -35.79
N LEU A 43 26.65 3.68 -36.62
CA LEU A 43 25.87 4.56 -37.51
C LEU A 43 24.93 3.77 -38.43
N PRO A 44 23.97 4.47 -39.07
CA PRO A 44 23.85 4.28 -40.51
C PRO A 44 24.00 5.60 -41.29
N ILE A 45 24.94 5.53 -42.22
CA ILE A 45 25.00 6.32 -43.45
C ILE A 45 23.74 6.02 -44.28
N SER A 46 23.06 7.07 -44.77
CA SER A 46 22.08 6.95 -45.85
C SER A 46 22.46 7.90 -46.98
N THR A 47 22.47 7.36 -48.19
CA THR A 47 23.01 7.89 -49.44
C THR A 47 21.92 8.34 -50.43
N ARG A 48 22.30 9.25 -51.35
CA ARG A 48 21.71 9.57 -52.69
C ARG A 48 20.35 10.28 -52.69
N ASN A 49 19.95 11.14 -53.63
CA ASN A 49 20.40 11.81 -54.87
C ASN A 49 19.45 13.05 -54.95
N SER A 50 19.60 14.16 -55.68
CA SER A 50 19.95 14.36 -57.09
C SER A 50 20.13 15.87 -57.30
N ASP A 51 21.09 16.24 -58.14
CA ASP A 51 21.06 17.29 -59.16
C ASP A 51 20.05 18.44 -59.03
N GLN A 52 20.56 19.66 -58.82
CA GLN A 52 20.17 20.76 -59.70
C GLN A 52 21.29 21.79 -59.88
N TYR A 53 21.64 21.93 -61.16
CA TYR A 53 22.54 22.86 -61.81
C TYR A 53 21.89 24.25 -61.87
N GLY A 54 22.67 25.31 -61.65
CA GLY A 54 22.19 26.69 -61.77
C GLY A 54 23.24 27.73 -61.38
N ASP A 55 24.22 27.94 -62.26
CA ASP A 55 25.14 29.08 -62.25
C ASP A 55 24.39 30.42 -62.26
N SER A 56 24.84 31.38 -61.45
CA SER A 56 25.00 32.79 -61.88
C SER A 56 25.80 33.59 -60.85
N ASN A 57 27.01 33.94 -61.25
CA ASN A 57 27.82 35.00 -60.66
C ASN A 57 27.06 36.34 -60.72
N HIS A 58 26.85 36.97 -59.56
CA HIS A 58 26.73 38.43 -59.48
C HIS A 58 27.56 38.93 -58.31
N ILE A 59 28.69 39.56 -58.63
CA ILE A 59 29.50 40.32 -57.70
C ILE A 59 28.73 41.61 -57.40
N SER A 60 28.34 41.83 -56.15
CA SER A 60 27.85 43.12 -55.68
C SER A 60 28.31 43.33 -54.25
N ASN A 61 29.29 44.22 -54.10
CA ASN A 61 29.78 44.73 -52.83
C ASN A 61 28.61 45.34 -52.04
N GLY A 62 28.24 44.70 -50.93
CA GLY A 62 27.29 45.23 -49.96
C GLY A 62 27.83 45.00 -48.56
N PHE A 63 28.29 46.08 -47.91
CA PHE A 63 28.61 46.07 -46.48
C PHE A 63 27.35 45.75 -45.69
N TYR A 64 27.24 44.54 -45.15
CA TYR A 64 26.23 44.20 -44.15
C TYR A 64 26.81 44.40 -42.75
N TYR A 65 26.28 45.39 -42.02
CA TYR A 65 26.51 45.52 -40.59
C TYR A 65 25.78 44.37 -39.86
N CYS A 66 26.53 43.51 -39.18
CA CYS A 66 25.96 42.53 -38.28
C CYS A 66 25.64 43.22 -36.94
N SER A 67 24.36 43.47 -36.66
CA SER A 67 23.90 43.91 -35.34
C SER A 67 23.55 42.68 -34.50
N THR A 68 24.46 42.28 -33.61
CA THR A 68 24.20 41.29 -32.57
C THR A 68 23.22 41.88 -31.55
N THR A 69 21.97 41.45 -31.62
CA THR A 69 20.97 41.72 -30.58
C THR A 69 21.12 40.67 -29.50
N SER A 70 21.67 41.04 -28.34
CA SER A 70 21.73 40.17 -27.18
C SER A 70 20.31 39.96 -26.64
N ALA A 71 19.70 38.82 -26.95
CA ALA A 71 18.44 38.42 -26.33
C ALA A 71 18.69 38.14 -24.84
N SER A 72 18.06 38.94 -23.98
CA SER A 72 18.06 38.70 -22.53
C SER A 72 17.01 37.62 -22.24
N THR A 73 17.46 36.39 -22.01
CA THR A 73 16.63 35.28 -21.57
C THR A 73 16.18 35.54 -20.13
N THR A 74 14.96 36.02 -19.98
CA THR A 74 14.27 36.02 -18.68
C THR A 74 13.83 34.59 -18.42
N SER A 75 14.52 33.88 -17.52
CA SER A 75 14.09 32.55 -17.06
C SER A 75 12.76 32.69 -16.33
N ALA A 76 11.66 32.32 -17.00
CA ALA A 76 10.38 32.15 -16.35
C ALA A 76 10.53 31.06 -15.28
N THR A 77 10.35 31.42 -14.01
CA THR A 77 10.24 30.44 -12.92
C THR A 77 8.91 29.72 -13.10
N ASN A 78 8.93 28.54 -13.72
CA ASN A 78 7.74 27.71 -13.83
C ASN A 78 7.50 27.09 -12.45
N THR A 79 6.57 27.67 -11.68
CA THR A 79 6.07 27.03 -10.45
C THR A 79 5.13 25.91 -10.87
N GLU A 80 5.69 24.71 -11.07
CA GLU A 80 4.93 23.49 -11.30
C GLU A 80 4.13 23.15 -10.04
N ALA A 81 2.83 22.91 -10.20
CA ALA A 81 1.99 22.44 -9.09
C ALA A 81 2.54 21.09 -8.59
N PRO A 82 2.53 20.82 -7.28
CA PRO A 82 2.99 19.54 -6.77
C PRO A 82 2.18 18.40 -7.42
N PRO A 83 2.83 17.27 -7.75
CA PRO A 83 2.16 16.16 -8.38
C PRO A 83 1.05 15.61 -7.47
N VAL A 84 -0.12 15.32 -8.04
CA VAL A 84 -1.23 14.70 -7.30
C VAL A 84 -0.85 13.26 -6.97
N LEU A 85 -0.80 12.93 -5.69
CA LEU A 85 -0.51 11.58 -5.23
C LEU A 85 -1.70 10.65 -5.42
N ARG A 86 -1.42 9.42 -5.87
CA ARG A 86 -2.41 8.35 -6.02
C ARG A 86 -2.61 7.67 -4.67
N THR A 87 -3.84 7.63 -4.17
CA THR A 87 -4.17 7.08 -2.84
C THR A 87 -5.16 5.92 -2.94
N CYS A 88 -5.09 4.98 -2.00
CA CYS A 88 -6.11 3.94 -1.90
C CYS A 88 -7.41 4.50 -1.33
N SER A 89 -8.56 4.10 -1.90
CA SER A 89 -9.85 4.48 -1.34
C SER A 89 -10.24 3.57 -0.18
N PRO A 90 -10.65 4.11 0.98
CA PRO A 90 -11.18 3.29 2.07
C PRO A 90 -12.51 2.62 1.68
N THR A 91 -13.27 3.23 0.77
CA THR A 91 -14.55 2.69 0.28
C THR A 91 -14.39 1.46 -0.62
N ALA A 92 -13.16 1.04 -0.92
CA ALA A 92 -12.90 -0.23 -1.60
C ALA A 92 -13.16 -1.45 -0.70
N ILE A 93 -13.24 -1.24 0.63
CA ILE A 93 -13.67 -2.27 1.58
C ILE A 93 -15.17 -2.13 1.85
N THR A 94 -15.88 -3.26 1.86
CA THR A 94 -17.27 -3.33 2.32
C THR A 94 -17.31 -3.51 3.83
N TYR A 95 -17.88 -2.54 4.55
CA TYR A 95 -17.99 -2.56 6.00
C TYR A 95 -19.37 -3.04 6.47
N GLY A 96 -19.41 -3.88 7.51
CA GLY A 96 -20.64 -4.29 8.16
C GLY A 96 -21.41 -3.08 8.72
N ALA A 97 -22.68 -2.94 8.34
CA ALA A 97 -23.51 -1.79 8.73
C ALA A 97 -24.10 -1.91 10.16
N GLY A 98 -24.05 -3.10 10.75
CA GLY A 98 -24.82 -3.46 11.95
C GLY A 98 -26.28 -3.82 11.62
N ASP A 99 -26.97 -4.44 12.57
CA ASP A 99 -28.36 -4.91 12.40
C ASP A 99 -29.43 -4.01 13.05
N ASN A 100 -29.01 -2.95 13.76
CA ASN A 100 -29.89 -2.04 14.50
C ASN A 100 -30.80 -2.73 15.54
N LEU A 101 -30.46 -3.93 16.00
CA LEU A 101 -31.18 -4.64 17.08
C LEU A 101 -30.70 -4.21 18.47
N ASN A 102 -31.34 -4.72 19.53
CA ASN A 102 -30.93 -4.49 20.91
C ASN A 102 -31.14 -5.74 21.79
N PRO A 103 -30.07 -6.46 22.19
CA PRO A 103 -28.68 -6.25 21.74
C PRO A 103 -28.52 -6.58 20.24
N GLN A 104 -27.57 -5.92 19.59
CA GLN A 104 -27.19 -6.24 18.21
C GLN A 104 -26.55 -7.63 18.14
N LEU A 105 -26.75 -8.38 17.07
CA LEU A 105 -25.95 -9.57 16.74
C LEU A 105 -24.83 -9.20 15.77
N SER A 106 -25.13 -8.37 14.78
CA SER A 106 -24.15 -7.73 13.90
C SER A 106 -23.95 -6.27 14.30
N ILE A 107 -22.71 -5.88 14.51
CA ILE A 107 -22.34 -4.51 14.92
C ILE A 107 -21.65 -3.78 13.77
N LYS A 108 -21.82 -2.45 13.76
CA LYS A 108 -21.24 -1.57 12.76
C LYS A 108 -19.70 -1.64 12.81
N VAL A 109 -19.09 -1.68 11.63
CA VAL A 109 -17.65 -1.58 11.42
C VAL A 109 -17.35 -0.20 10.85
N ASP A 110 -16.36 0.47 11.44
CA ASP A 110 -15.89 1.78 11.02
C ASP A 110 -14.41 1.75 10.67
N TYR A 111 -13.96 2.74 9.89
CA TYR A 111 -12.55 3.01 9.68
C TYR A 111 -12.20 4.43 10.11
N THR A 112 -10.97 4.63 10.57
CA THR A 112 -10.45 5.94 10.97
C THR A 112 -8.97 6.06 10.63
N GLY A 113 -8.44 7.28 10.68
CA GLY A 113 -6.99 7.50 10.59
C GLY A 113 -6.37 7.16 9.23
N LEU A 114 -7.12 7.31 8.13
CA LEU A 114 -6.55 7.14 6.79
C LEU A 114 -5.42 8.15 6.56
N THR A 115 -4.24 7.64 6.28
CA THR A 115 -3.04 8.41 5.94
C THR A 115 -2.38 7.79 4.72
N SER A 116 -1.70 8.60 3.90
CA SER A 116 -1.01 8.14 2.69
C SER A 116 0.39 8.75 2.60
N THR A 117 1.39 7.91 2.38
CA THR A 117 2.81 8.31 2.31
C THR A 117 3.37 7.96 0.93
N GLN A 118 4.01 8.92 0.27
CA GLN A 118 4.60 8.75 -1.06
C GLN A 118 5.71 7.68 -1.08
N ILE A 119 5.79 6.92 -2.17
CA ILE A 119 6.79 5.88 -2.41
C ILE A 119 7.89 6.46 -3.31
N GLY A 120 9.03 6.81 -2.71
CA GLY A 120 10.16 7.42 -3.41
C GLY A 120 9.75 8.68 -4.18
N ASP A 121 10.23 8.81 -5.41
CA ASP A 121 9.93 9.95 -6.30
C ASP A 121 8.74 9.69 -7.24
N THR A 122 7.94 8.65 -6.97
CA THR A 122 6.77 8.30 -7.79
C THR A 122 5.51 9.01 -7.30
N THR A 123 4.44 9.04 -8.10
CA THR A 123 3.12 9.48 -7.63
C THR A 123 2.40 8.45 -6.75
N ASP A 124 3.01 7.29 -6.50
CA ASP A 124 2.41 6.22 -5.71
C ASP A 124 2.56 6.45 -4.21
N THR A 125 1.62 5.90 -3.44
CA THR A 125 1.58 5.98 -1.98
C THR A 125 1.33 4.63 -1.33
N THR A 126 1.80 4.51 -0.10
CA THR A 126 1.30 3.52 0.86
C THR A 126 0.26 4.20 1.74
N SER A 127 -0.98 3.70 1.70
CA SER A 127 -2.08 4.16 2.53
C SER A 127 -2.27 3.23 3.73
N THR A 128 -2.47 3.80 4.92
CA THR A 128 -2.70 3.06 6.17
C THR A 128 -3.95 3.60 6.86
N MET A 129 -4.76 2.71 7.44
CA MET A 129 -5.90 3.09 8.27
C MET A 129 -6.18 2.04 9.36
N THR A 130 -6.97 2.42 10.35
CA THR A 130 -7.48 1.50 11.38
C THR A 130 -8.93 1.14 11.06
N VAL A 131 -9.27 -0.14 11.07
CA VAL A 131 -10.64 -0.65 10.96
C VAL A 131 -11.06 -1.22 12.32
N THR A 132 -12.22 -0.82 12.82
CA THR A 132 -12.64 -1.10 14.20
C THR A 132 -14.13 -1.44 14.32
N CYS A 133 -14.47 -2.27 15.31
CA CYS A 133 -15.83 -2.48 15.80
C CYS A 133 -15.80 -2.68 17.32
N SER A 134 -16.86 -2.20 17.98
CA SER A 134 -17.01 -2.29 19.44
C SER A 134 -18.36 -2.87 19.81
N ALA A 135 -18.35 -3.91 20.64
CA ALA A 135 -19.53 -4.47 21.27
C ALA A 135 -20.00 -3.58 22.43
N ILE A 136 -21.25 -3.78 22.86
CA ILE A 136 -21.80 -3.10 24.05
C ILE A 136 -21.17 -3.65 25.34
N ASP A 137 -21.44 -3.00 26.47
CA ASP A 137 -20.94 -3.44 27.78
C ASP A 137 -21.40 -4.84 28.15
N GLY A 138 -20.46 -5.68 28.58
CA GLY A 138 -20.69 -7.08 28.91
C GLY A 138 -20.74 -8.02 27.71
N TYR A 139 -20.39 -7.55 26.50
CA TYR A 139 -20.31 -8.35 25.28
C TYR A 139 -18.89 -8.31 24.70
N SER A 140 -18.57 -9.35 23.93
CA SER A 140 -17.33 -9.47 23.17
C SER A 140 -17.62 -9.24 21.69
N ALA A 141 -16.74 -8.50 21.02
CA ALA A 141 -16.76 -8.32 19.57
C ALA A 141 -15.97 -9.44 18.88
N TYR A 142 -16.42 -9.83 17.69
CA TYR A 142 -15.75 -10.81 16.86
C TYR A 142 -15.76 -10.36 15.40
N MET A 143 -14.59 -9.97 14.88
CA MET A 143 -14.42 -9.46 13.52
C MET A 143 -14.12 -10.61 12.54
N LEU A 144 -14.61 -10.51 11.31
CA LEU A 144 -14.34 -11.44 10.22
C LEU A 144 -13.97 -10.67 8.95
N LEU A 145 -12.79 -10.95 8.41
CA LEU A 145 -12.34 -10.52 7.09
C LEU A 145 -12.89 -11.48 6.04
N ASP A 146 -13.47 -10.93 4.96
CA ASP A 146 -14.09 -11.68 3.87
C ASP A 146 -15.08 -12.78 4.35
N GLY A 147 -15.76 -12.50 5.46
CA GLY A 147 -16.78 -13.35 6.06
C GLY A 147 -16.30 -14.62 6.75
N ASN A 148 -15.01 -14.98 6.71
CA ASN A 148 -14.53 -16.27 7.23
C ASN A 148 -13.22 -16.23 8.00
N THR A 149 -12.51 -15.09 8.00
CA THR A 149 -11.16 -15.03 8.56
C THR A 149 -11.10 -14.13 9.77
N PRO A 150 -10.92 -14.70 10.96
CA PRO A 150 -10.71 -13.89 12.15
C PRO A 150 -9.30 -13.27 12.13
N PRO A 151 -9.16 -11.96 12.40
CA PRO A 151 -7.87 -11.36 12.67
C PRO A 151 -7.36 -11.81 14.06
N ALA A 152 -6.06 -11.59 14.32
CA ALA A 152 -5.43 -12.04 15.56
C ALA A 152 -5.99 -11.30 16.78
N GLU A 153 -6.45 -10.07 16.57
CA GLU A 153 -7.03 -9.18 17.56
C GLU A 153 -8.36 -9.69 18.11
N ASN A 154 -8.99 -10.70 17.51
CA ASN A 154 -10.12 -11.40 18.14
C ASN A 154 -9.69 -12.23 19.37
N GLN A 155 -8.39 -12.44 19.61
CA GLN A 155 -7.91 -13.26 20.71
C GLN A 155 -8.31 -12.67 22.07
N GLY A 156 -8.85 -13.53 22.94
CA GLY A 156 -9.21 -13.14 24.30
C GLY A 156 -10.61 -12.54 24.43
N ASN A 157 -11.46 -12.66 23.41
CA ASN A 157 -12.84 -12.17 23.40
C ASN A 157 -12.93 -10.70 23.82
N PRO A 158 -12.25 -9.78 23.11
CA PRO A 158 -12.23 -8.39 23.52
C PRO A 158 -13.58 -7.73 23.25
N GLN A 159 -13.88 -6.66 23.99
CA GLN A 159 -15.06 -5.82 23.71
C GLN A 159 -14.88 -5.00 22.41
N THR A 160 -13.64 -4.68 22.03
CA THR A 160 -13.31 -3.92 20.82
C THR A 160 -12.24 -4.64 20.04
N VAL A 161 -12.46 -4.79 18.73
CA VAL A 161 -11.47 -5.32 17.80
C VAL A 161 -11.04 -4.18 16.86
N SER A 162 -9.73 -3.95 16.77
CA SER A 162 -9.14 -2.93 15.90
C SER A 162 -7.96 -3.52 15.14
N ILE A 163 -8.01 -3.47 13.81
CA ILE A 163 -6.96 -3.96 12.93
C ILE A 163 -6.31 -2.82 12.16
N THR A 164 -5.06 -3.04 11.73
CA THR A 164 -4.38 -2.14 10.79
C THR A 164 -4.54 -2.65 9.37
N ALA A 165 -5.06 -1.78 8.49
CA ALA A 165 -5.15 -2.03 7.06
C ALA A 165 -4.12 -1.19 6.32
N VAL A 166 -3.38 -1.81 5.41
CA VAL A 166 -2.34 -1.18 4.58
C VAL A 166 -2.61 -1.47 3.11
N CYS A 167 -2.51 -0.45 2.27
CA CYS A 167 -2.70 -0.57 0.82
C CYS A 167 -1.61 0.18 0.08
N SER A 168 -0.99 -0.49 -0.89
CA SER A 168 -0.14 0.18 -1.88
C SER A 168 -1.02 0.68 -3.03
N SER A 169 -0.88 1.95 -3.43
CA SER A 169 -1.58 2.48 -4.59
C SER A 169 -1.13 1.85 -5.90
N VAL A 170 0.00 1.12 -5.90
CA VAL A 170 0.46 0.32 -7.04
C VAL A 170 -0.53 -0.79 -7.34
N ASP A 171 -0.93 -1.54 -6.30
CA ASP A 171 -1.75 -2.75 -6.43
C ASP A 171 -3.24 -2.48 -6.19
N MET A 172 -3.58 -1.40 -5.48
CA MET A 172 -4.95 -1.03 -5.10
C MET A 172 -5.68 -2.12 -4.32
N VAL A 173 -4.93 -2.89 -3.51
CA VAL A 173 -5.45 -3.96 -2.64
C VAL A 173 -5.17 -3.60 -1.19
N TRP A 174 -6.22 -3.62 -0.35
CA TRP A 174 -6.10 -3.51 1.09
C TRP A 174 -5.66 -4.83 1.70
N ASN A 175 -4.66 -4.75 2.57
CA ASN A 175 -4.10 -5.87 3.29
C ASN A 175 -4.22 -5.63 4.79
N TYR A 176 -4.69 -6.65 5.50
CA TYR A 176 -4.51 -6.77 6.93
C TYR A 176 -3.06 -7.18 7.17
N VAL A 177 -2.38 -6.46 8.06
CA VAL A 177 -0.98 -6.69 8.41
C VAL A 177 -0.88 -6.85 9.91
N VAL A 178 -0.30 -7.96 10.36
CA VAL A 178 -0.07 -8.25 11.77
C VAL A 178 1.29 -8.87 11.97
N GLU A 179 1.90 -8.61 13.12
CA GLU A 179 3.12 -9.30 13.55
C GLU A 179 2.78 -10.34 14.62
N VAL A 180 3.13 -11.59 14.37
CA VAL A 180 2.97 -12.68 15.33
C VAL A 180 4.32 -13.34 15.53
N ASN A 181 4.84 -13.33 16.76
CA ASN A 181 6.15 -13.89 17.12
C ASN A 181 7.32 -13.37 16.25
N GLY A 182 7.34 -12.09 15.91
CA GLY A 182 8.40 -11.49 15.09
C GLY A 182 8.24 -11.74 13.58
N GLN A 183 7.17 -12.40 13.14
CA GLN A 183 6.88 -12.62 11.72
C GLN A 183 5.68 -11.77 11.30
N THR A 184 5.85 -11.04 10.20
CA THR A 184 4.76 -10.29 9.58
C THR A 184 3.90 -11.22 8.73
N PHE A 185 2.61 -11.25 9.02
CA PHE A 185 1.60 -11.92 8.23
C PHE A 185 0.77 -10.85 7.51
N THR A 186 0.63 -11.04 6.20
CA THR A 186 -0.10 -10.12 5.33
C THR A 186 -1.20 -10.89 4.64
N ARG A 187 -2.40 -10.30 4.60
CA ARG A 187 -3.52 -10.89 3.89
C ARG A 187 -4.39 -9.82 3.24
N ALA A 188 -4.64 -9.99 1.95
CA ALA A 188 -5.62 -9.19 1.23
C ALA A 188 -7.04 -9.41 1.77
N PHE A 189 -7.84 -8.35 1.83
CA PHE A 189 -9.26 -8.43 2.15
C PHE A 189 -10.05 -7.34 1.45
N THR A 190 -11.35 -7.57 1.28
CA THR A 190 -12.28 -6.67 0.59
C THR A 190 -13.55 -6.39 1.38
N SER A 191 -13.80 -7.14 2.44
CA SER A 191 -14.94 -6.90 3.33
C SER A 191 -14.59 -7.22 4.78
N VAL A 192 -15.27 -6.53 5.69
CA VAL A 192 -15.14 -6.72 7.14
C VAL A 192 -16.53 -6.73 7.75
N ASN A 193 -16.86 -7.82 8.43
CA ASN A 193 -18.06 -7.94 9.26
C ASN A 193 -17.66 -8.06 10.72
N CYS A 194 -18.55 -7.66 11.62
CA CYS A 194 -18.31 -7.82 13.04
C CYS A 194 -19.62 -8.18 13.74
N ASN A 195 -19.52 -9.15 14.65
CA ASN A 195 -20.64 -9.62 15.46
C ASN A 195 -20.32 -9.43 16.93
N GLN A 196 -21.34 -9.45 17.78
CA GLN A 196 -21.14 -9.48 19.23
C GLN A 196 -21.86 -10.65 19.90
N ALA A 197 -21.33 -11.10 21.03
CA ALA A 197 -21.92 -12.13 21.88
C ALA A 197 -21.62 -11.86 23.36
N PRO A 198 -22.49 -12.30 24.30
CA PRO A 198 -22.23 -12.24 25.74
C PRO A 198 -20.99 -13.03 26.16
#